data_AF-A0A699STX3-F1
#
_entry.id   AF-A0A699STX3-F1
#
_cell.length_a   1.000
_cell.length_b   1.000
_cell.length_c   1.000
_cell.angle_alpha   90.00
_cell.angle_beta   90.00
_cell.angle_gamma   90.00
#
_symmetry.space_group_name_H-M   'P 1'
#
loop_
_entity.id
_entity.type
_entity.pdbx_description
1 polymer ?
#
loop_
_entity_poly.entity_id
_entity_poly.type
_entity_poly.pdbx_seq_one_letter_code
_entity_poly.pdbx_strand_id
1 'polypeptide(L)'
;MKELSEQLKELSDKGFIRPSSSPWVAPVLFVKKWDGSFRMCIDYQELNKLTVKNRYPLPRIDDLFDQLQGSSVYSKIDLRSGYHQLRVREEDVPKTAFRTRYGHYEFQVMPFGLTNAPA
;
A
#
# COMPACT_ATOMS: atom_id res chain seq x y z
N MET A 1 -15.11 11.24 10.72
CA MET A 1 -14.14 11.47 11.81
C MET A 1 -13.97 10.28 12.75
N LYS A 2 -15.04 9.56 13.11
CA LYS A 2 -14.97 8.23 13.77
C LYS A 2 -14.25 7.19 12.89
N GLU A 3 -14.51 7.25 11.58
CA GLU A 3 -13.90 6.40 10.56
C GLU A 3 -12.35 6.38 10.60
N LEU A 4 -11.72 7.55 10.78
CA LEU A 4 -10.25 7.65 10.87
C LEU A 4 -9.71 6.88 12.07
N SER A 5 -10.31 7.07 13.25
CA SER A 5 -9.89 6.37 14.45
C SER A 5 -10.13 4.86 14.37
N GLU A 6 -11.23 4.44 13.73
CA GLU A 6 -11.55 3.02 13.55
C GLU A 6 -10.55 2.35 12.59
N GLN A 7 -10.23 2.98 11.45
CA GLN A 7 -9.25 2.44 10.51
C GLN A 7 -7.83 2.45 11.09
N LEU A 8 -7.44 3.50 11.83
CA LEU A 8 -6.15 3.51 12.53
C LEU A 8 -6.05 2.39 13.56
N LYS A 9 -7.11 2.18 14.34
CA LYS A 9 -7.16 1.09 15.31
C LYS A 9 -7.05 -0.27 14.62
N GLU A 10 -7.80 -0.50 13.55
CA GLU A 10 -7.74 -1.77 12.79
C GLU A 10 -6.33 -2.03 12.24
N LEU A 11 -5.67 -1.01 11.69
CA LEU A 11 -4.30 -1.15 11.18
C LEU A 11 -3.29 -1.40 12.32
N SER A 12 -3.48 -0.77 13.47
CA SER A 12 -2.63 -0.95 14.64
C SER A 12 -2.82 -2.34 15.27
N ASP A 13 -4.06 -2.80 15.42
CA ASP A 13 -4.41 -4.11 15.99
C ASP A 13 -3.86 -5.25 15.11
N LYS A 14 -3.80 -5.06 13.79
CA LYS A 14 -3.16 -5.98 12.84
C LYS A 14 -1.63 -5.91 12.83
N GLY A 15 -1.03 -4.94 13.54
CA GLY A 15 0.41 -4.69 13.53
C GLY A 15 0.95 -4.13 12.22
N PHE A 16 0.09 -3.59 11.34
CA PHE A 16 0.50 -3.01 10.06
C PHE A 16 1.13 -1.64 10.24
N ILE A 17 0.72 -0.90 11.26
CA ILE A 17 1.28 0.41 11.61
C ILE A 17 1.76 0.42 13.07
N ARG A 18 2.66 1.35 13.38
CA ARG A 18 3.06 1.67 14.76
C ARG A 18 3.26 3.18 14.92
N PRO A 19 3.25 3.72 16.16
CA PRO A 19 3.63 5.11 16.40
C PRO A 19 5.03 5.40 15.87
N SER A 20 5.21 6.56 15.25
CA SER A 20 6.46 6.95 14.60
C SER A 20 7.06 8.22 15.20
N SER A 21 8.38 8.23 15.37
CA SER A 21 9.20 9.41 15.64
C SER A 21 10.00 9.86 14.41
N SER A 22 9.66 9.35 13.23
CA SER A 22 10.33 9.65 11.96
C SER A 22 10.29 11.14 11.62
N PRO A 23 11.33 11.68 10.97
CA PRO A 23 11.29 13.03 10.42
C PRO A 23 10.42 13.14 9.14
N TRP A 24 10.04 12.00 8.54
CA TRP A 24 9.20 11.97 7.34
C TRP A 24 7.73 12.16 7.70
N VAL A 25 6.98 12.81 6.81
CA VAL A 25 5.55 13.02 6.99
C VAL A 25 4.84 13.00 5.64
N ALA A 26 3.87 12.11 5.50
CA ALA A 26 2.87 12.14 4.44
C ALA A 26 1.47 12.50 5.01
N PRO A 27 0.68 13.33 4.31
CA PRO A 27 -0.68 13.63 4.75
C PRO A 27 -1.65 12.49 4.42
N VAL A 28 -2.71 12.38 5.22
CA VAL A 28 -3.81 11.43 4.99
C VAL A 28 -4.95 12.11 4.23
N LEU A 29 -5.43 11.43 3.20
CA LEU A 29 -6.59 11.78 2.39
C LEU A 29 -7.70 10.75 2.58
N PHE A 30 -8.95 11.19 2.42
CA PHE A 30 -10.10 10.29 2.41
C PHE A 30 -10.76 10.26 1.05
N VAL A 31 -10.88 9.06 0.50
CA VAL A 31 -11.59 8.82 -0.76
C VAL A 31 -12.91 8.15 -0.44
N LYS A 32 -14.02 8.73 -0.92
CA LYS A 32 -15.35 8.12 -0.77
C LYS A 32 -15.47 6.94 -1.75
N LYS A 33 -15.82 5.77 -1.24
CA LYS A 33 -16.18 4.61 -2.05
C LYS A 33 -17.61 4.74 -2.55
N TRP A 34 -17.94 3.94 -3.57
CA TRP A 34 -19.29 3.89 -4.15
C TRP A 34 -20.36 3.48 -3.13
N ASP A 35 -20.00 2.63 -2.16
CA ASP A 35 -20.86 2.17 -1.06
C ASP A 35 -21.08 3.23 0.04
N GLY A 36 -20.50 4.42 -0.11
CA GLY A 36 -20.59 5.52 0.84
C GLY A 36 -19.57 5.49 1.98
N SER A 37 -18.84 4.38 2.16
CA SER A 37 -17.73 4.29 3.13
C SER A 37 -16.53 5.13 2.67
N PHE A 38 -15.64 5.50 3.59
CA PHE A 38 -14.41 6.20 3.23
C PHE A 38 -13.22 5.24 3.27
N ARG A 39 -12.27 5.44 2.36
CA ARG A 39 -10.97 4.77 2.37
C ARG A 39 -9.91 5.78 2.79
N MET A 40 -9.16 5.46 3.84
CA MET A 40 -7.94 6.19 4.18
C MET A 40 -6.87 5.92 3.12
N CYS A 41 -6.35 6.98 2.51
CA CYS A 41 -5.26 6.95 1.56
C CYS A 41 -4.14 7.86 2.06
N ILE A 42 -2.89 7.45 1.91
CA ILE A 42 -1.74 8.29 2.26
C ILE A 42 -1.17 8.88 0.98
N ASP A 43 -0.98 10.18 0.97
CA ASP A 43 -0.43 10.86 -0.19
C ASP A 43 1.10 10.78 -0.19
N TYR A 44 1.61 9.78 -0.90
CA TYR A 44 3.04 9.56 -1.10
C TYR A 44 3.60 10.24 -2.36
N GLN A 45 2.91 11.20 -3.01
CA GLN A 45 3.41 11.86 -4.22
C GLN A 45 4.82 12.47 -4.05
N GLU A 46 4.99 13.26 -2.98
CA GLU A 46 6.22 13.49 -2.20
C GLU A 46 7.32 12.45 -2.38
N LEU A 47 7.12 11.38 -1.61
CA LEU A 47 8.07 10.29 -1.47
C LEU A 47 8.34 9.58 -2.81
N ASN A 48 7.32 9.44 -3.64
CA ASN A 48 7.39 8.77 -4.93
C ASN A 48 8.28 9.49 -5.94
N LYS A 49 8.37 10.83 -5.89
CA LYS A 49 9.28 11.60 -6.75
C LYS A 49 10.74 11.38 -6.37
N LEU A 50 11.02 11.17 -5.08
CA LEU A 50 12.37 10.94 -4.54
C LEU A 50 12.80 9.47 -4.65
N THR A 51 11.85 8.56 -4.80
CA THR A 51 12.12 7.12 -4.86
C THR A 51 12.64 6.72 -6.24
N VAL A 52 13.77 6.00 -6.26
CA VAL A 52 14.28 5.40 -7.50
C VAL A 52 13.27 4.37 -8.00
N LYS A 53 12.74 4.58 -9.20
CA LYS A 53 11.71 3.72 -9.78
C LYS A 53 12.32 2.38 -10.22
N ASN A 54 11.81 1.28 -9.67
CA ASN A 54 12.15 -0.05 -10.13
C ASN A 54 11.45 -0.30 -11.48
N ARG A 55 12.23 -0.49 -12.54
CA ARG A 55 11.71 -0.88 -13.86
C ARG A 55 11.77 -2.39 -13.98
N TYR A 56 10.90 -3.08 -13.25
CA TYR A 56 10.79 -4.52 -13.38
C TYR A 56 10.21 -4.87 -14.76
N PRO A 57 10.86 -5.75 -15.54
CA PRO A 57 10.37 -6.14 -16.84
C PRO A 57 9.14 -7.05 -16.68
N LEU A 58 7.95 -6.46 -16.83
CA LEU A 58 6.73 -7.26 -16.94
C LEU A 58 6.67 -7.89 -18.35
N PRO A 59 6.30 -9.18 -18.45
CA PRO A 59 6.12 -9.83 -19.75
C PRO A 59 5.00 -9.14 -20.53
N ARG A 60 5.05 -9.23 -21.87
CA ARG A 60 3.97 -8.69 -22.69
C ARG A 60 2.72 -9.56 -22.47
N ILE A 61 1.56 -8.92 -22.58
CA ILE A 61 0.28 -9.61 -22.40
C ILE A 61 0.14 -10.76 -23.41
N ASP A 62 0.60 -10.57 -24.65
CA ASP A 62 0.58 -11.61 -25.68
C ASP A 62 1.44 -12.82 -25.29
N ASP A 63 2.65 -12.59 -24.76
CA ASP A 63 3.53 -13.66 -24.28
C ASP A 63 2.85 -14.50 -23.18
N LEU A 64 2.07 -13.85 -22.30
CA LEU A 64 1.31 -14.54 -21.26
C LEU A 64 0.16 -15.38 -21.83
N PHE A 65 -0.51 -14.90 -22.88
CA PHE A 65 -1.58 -15.66 -23.54
C PHE A 65 -1.06 -16.83 -24.35
N ASP A 66 0.07 -16.66 -25.04
CA ASP A 66 0.73 -17.73 -25.78
C ASP A 66 1.15 -18.88 -24.85
N GLN A 67 1.63 -18.56 -23.63
CA GLN A 67 1.93 -19.56 -22.60
C GLN A 67 0.70 -20.35 -22.11
N LEU A 68 -0.48 -19.73 -22.17
CA LEU A 68 -1.74 -20.31 -21.72
C LEU A 68 -2.44 -21.13 -22.82
N GLN A 69 -2.01 -20.98 -24.08
CA GLN A 69 -2.60 -21.64 -25.24
C GLN A 69 -2.60 -23.17 -25.07
N GLY A 70 -3.69 -23.82 -25.48
CA GLY A 70 -3.86 -25.28 -25.38
C GLY A 70 -4.46 -25.75 -24.05
N SER A 71 -4.65 -24.85 -23.08
CA SER A 71 -5.41 -25.13 -21.86
C SER A 71 -6.91 -25.02 -22.11
N SER A 72 -7.69 -25.97 -21.57
CA SER A 72 -9.16 -25.98 -21.66
C SER A 72 -9.84 -25.40 -20.43
N VAL A 73 -9.13 -25.30 -19.31
CA VAL A 73 -9.64 -24.79 -18.02
C VAL A 73 -8.66 -23.77 -17.46
N TYR A 74 -9.20 -22.63 -17.02
CA TYR A 74 -8.43 -21.56 -16.40
C TYR A 74 -8.92 -21.33 -14.97
N SER A 75 -8.01 -20.95 -14.08
CA SER A 75 -8.31 -20.53 -12.72
C SER A 75 -7.52 -19.29 -12.39
N LYS A 76 -8.17 -18.33 -11.72
CA LYS A 76 -7.55 -17.08 -11.27
C LYS A 76 -7.57 -17.05 -9.76
N ILE A 77 -6.40 -16.82 -9.16
CA ILE A 77 -6.22 -16.67 -7.72
C ILE A 77 -5.88 -15.21 -7.45
N ASP A 78 -6.58 -14.60 -6.49
CA ASP A 78 -6.28 -13.25 -6.00
C ASP A 78 -5.76 -13.32 -4.56
N LEU A 79 -4.63 -12.65 -4.29
CA LEU A 79 -4.07 -12.56 -2.96
C LEU A 79 -4.75 -11.44 -2.19
N ARG A 80 -5.63 -11.80 -1.25
CA ARG A 80 -6.33 -10.84 -0.39
C ARG A 80 -5.33 -9.95 0.34
N SER A 81 -5.44 -8.64 0.15
CA SER A 81 -4.54 -7.66 0.76
C SER A 81 -3.06 -7.91 0.47
N GLY A 82 -2.72 -8.37 -0.75
CA GLY A 82 -1.37 -8.77 -1.13
C GLY A 82 -0.25 -7.81 -0.71
N TYR A 83 -0.45 -6.49 -0.86
CA TYR A 83 0.54 -5.50 -0.40
C TYR A 83 0.83 -5.59 1.10
N HIS A 84 -0.19 -5.68 1.95
CA HIS A 84 0.00 -5.75 3.41
C HIS A 84 0.59 -7.07 3.89
N GLN A 85 0.73 -8.08 3.01
CA GLN A 85 1.45 -9.31 3.35
C GLN A 85 2.97 -9.13 3.26
N LEU A 86 3.44 -8.14 2.49
CA LEU A 86 4.86 -7.85 2.33
C LEU A 86 5.33 -6.87 3.40
N ARG A 87 6.43 -7.20 4.11
CA ARG A 87 7.05 -6.28 5.05
C ARG A 87 7.90 -5.22 4.34
N VAL A 88 7.84 -3.99 4.83
CA VAL A 88 8.78 -2.94 4.42
C VAL A 88 10.13 -3.24 5.07
N ARG A 89 11.22 -2.99 4.35
CA ARG A 89 12.57 -3.12 4.89
C ARG A 89 12.73 -2.17 6.08
N GLU A 90 13.35 -2.63 7.17
CA GLU A 90 13.38 -1.87 8.44
C GLU A 90 13.95 -0.45 8.30
N GLU A 91 14.97 -0.27 7.45
CA GLU A 91 15.57 1.04 7.16
C GLU A 91 14.65 2.00 6.37
N ASP A 92 13.66 1.46 5.67
CA ASP A 92 12.71 2.22 4.85
C ASP A 92 11.38 2.47 5.57
N VAL A 93 11.08 1.75 6.66
CA VAL A 93 9.87 1.94 7.49
C VAL A 93 9.65 3.41 7.85
N PRO A 94 10.66 4.18 8.33
CA PRO A 94 10.46 5.59 8.68
C PRO A 94 9.99 6.46 7.51
N LYS A 95 10.30 6.09 6.26
CA LYS A 95 9.89 6.85 5.06
C LYS A 95 8.39 6.74 4.80
N THR A 96 7.76 5.69 5.29
CA THR A 96 6.30 5.46 5.19
C THR A 96 5.50 6.17 6.29
N ALA A 97 6.14 7.08 7.03
CA ALA A 97 5.49 7.79 8.11
C ALA A 97 4.43 8.78 7.59
N PHE A 98 3.29 8.82 8.27
CA PHE A 98 2.14 9.64 7.92
C PHE A 98 1.53 10.26 9.18
N ARG A 99 1.02 11.48 9.03
CA ARG A 99 0.48 12.26 10.15
C ARG A 99 -1.03 12.33 10.09
N THR A 100 -1.63 12.12 11.26
CA THR A 100 -3.06 12.28 11.49
C THR A 100 -3.28 13.25 12.65
N ARG A 101 -4.53 13.67 12.87
CA ARG A 101 -4.90 14.42 14.08
C ARG A 101 -4.71 13.62 15.38
N TYR A 102 -4.59 12.30 15.29
CA TYR A 102 -4.48 11.40 16.43
C TYR A 102 -3.04 10.97 16.72
N GLY A 103 -2.08 11.47 15.95
CA GLY A 103 -0.67 11.14 16.12
C GLY A 103 0.03 10.87 14.81
N HIS A 104 1.29 10.46 14.97
CA HIS A 104 2.22 10.15 13.90
C HIS A 104 2.47 8.64 13.87
N TYR A 105 2.32 8.04 12.70
CA TYR A 105 2.38 6.59 12.52
C TYR A 105 3.22 6.23 11.31
N GLU A 106 3.78 5.03 11.28
CA GLU A 106 4.53 4.49 10.14
C GLU A 106 4.09 3.06 9.84
N PHE A 107 4.23 2.64 8.58
CA PHE A 107 3.84 1.32 8.12
C PHE A 107 5.01 0.32 8.24
N GLN A 108 4.72 -0.84 8.81
CA GLN A 108 5.64 -2.00 8.87
C GLN A 108 5.47 -2.93 7.68
N VAL A 109 4.31 -2.86 7.02
CA VAL A 109 3.95 -3.62 5.81
C VAL A 109 3.73 -2.67 4.66
N MET A 110 3.86 -3.13 3.42
CA MET A 110 3.84 -2.28 2.25
C MET A 110 2.48 -1.55 2.11
N PRO A 111 2.45 -0.21 2.28
CA PRO A 111 1.22 0.54 2.14
C PRO A 111 0.86 0.77 0.67
N PHE A 112 -0.43 1.04 0.42
CA PHE A 112 -0.88 1.52 -0.87
C PHE A 112 -0.27 2.90 -1.19
N GLY A 113 -0.02 3.14 -2.49
CA GLY A 113 0.41 4.44 -3.00
C GLY A 113 1.92 4.60 -3.19
N LEU A 114 2.75 3.64 -2.78
CA LEU A 114 4.18 3.63 -3.10
C LEU A 114 4.43 3.19 -4.55
N THR A 115 5.34 3.88 -5.25
CA THR A 115 5.60 3.66 -6.68
C THR A 115 6.14 2.27 -7.00
N ASN A 116 6.93 1.67 -6.11
CA ASN A 116 7.54 0.36 -6.34
C ASN A 116 6.73 -0.79 -5.71
N ALA A 117 5.52 -0.54 -5.20
CA ALA A 117 4.72 -1.59 -4.57
C ALA A 117 4.28 -2.74 -5.51
N PRO A 118 3.90 -2.48 -6.78
CA PRO A 118 3.52 -3.53 -7.72
C PRO A 118 4.69 -4.05 -8.57
N ALA A 119 5.91 -3.53 -8.36
CA ALA A 119 7.08 -3.78 -9.20
C ALA A 119 7.92 -4.95 -8.69
#